data_AF-A0A1J8Q0L6-F1
#
_entry.id   AF-A0A1J8Q0L6-F1
#
_cell.length_a   1.000
_cell.length_b   1.000
_cell.length_c   1.000
_cell.angle_alpha   90.00
_cell.angle_beta   90.00
_cell.angle_gamma   90.00
#
_symmetry.space_group_name_H-M   'P 1'
#
loop_
_entity.id
_entity.type
_entity.pdbx_description
1 polymer ?
#
loop_
_entity_poly.entity_id
_entity_poly.type
_entity_poly.pdbx_seq_one_letter_code
_entity_poly.pdbx_strand_id
1 'polypeptide(L)'
;ATWQYSINGGTDFTNGTGNSFTLNEGTYNVDAIQIKQTDVAGNTSSVVKNVFVIVVDTTLPTTPIFSFTDTGSLSNDNITNNGTITVTGLEEDATWQYSINGGTDFTNGTGNSFT
;
A
#
# COMPACT_ATOMS: atom_id res chain seq x y z
N ALA A 1 -17.31 20.04 23.98
CA ALA A 1 -15.88 20.08 23.66
C ALA A 1 -15.74 19.84 22.16
N THR A 2 -14.75 20.45 21.53
CA THR A 2 -14.35 20.20 20.13
C THR A 2 -12.92 19.70 20.10
N TRP A 3 -12.52 19.02 19.03
CA TRP A 3 -11.11 18.70 18.79
C TRP A 3 -10.72 19.11 17.39
N GLN A 4 -9.42 19.34 17.22
CA GLN A 4 -8.83 19.81 15.98
C GLN A 4 -7.56 19.01 15.69
N TYR A 5 -7.27 18.86 14.41
CA TYR A 5 -6.03 18.25 13.93
C TYR A 5 -5.34 19.13 12.91
N SER A 6 -4.02 18.97 12.82
CA SER A 6 -3.17 19.52 11.77
C SER A 6 -2.44 18.38 11.09
N ILE A 7 -2.17 18.53 9.80
CA ILE A 7 -1.31 17.60 9.02
C ILE A 7 -0.09 18.32 8.44
N ASN A 8 0.10 19.61 8.76
CA ASN A 8 1.14 20.48 8.21
C ASN A 8 1.99 21.12 9.32
N GLY A 9 2.27 20.35 10.38
CA GLY A 9 3.17 20.78 11.45
C GLY A 9 2.57 21.84 12.37
N GLY A 10 1.24 21.94 12.44
CA GLY A 10 0.55 22.93 13.26
C GLY A 10 0.41 24.30 12.60
N THR A 11 0.71 24.42 11.29
CA THR A 11 0.48 25.66 10.53
C THR A 11 -1.00 25.99 10.49
N ASP A 12 -1.84 25.00 10.17
CA ASP A 12 -3.30 25.11 10.16
C ASP A 12 -3.94 23.96 10.95
N PHE A 13 -5.10 24.25 11.56
CA PHE A 13 -5.90 23.28 12.28
C PHE A 13 -7.30 23.16 11.65
N THR A 14 -7.70 21.92 11.39
CA THR A 14 -9.04 21.55 10.91
C THR A 14 -9.86 21.01 12.07
N ASN A 15 -11.14 21.36 12.14
CA ASN A 15 -12.05 20.78 13.13
C ASN A 15 -12.30 19.30 12.81
N GLY A 16 -12.08 18.44 13.80
CA GLY A 16 -12.42 17.03 13.71
C GLY A 16 -13.92 16.78 13.88
N THR A 17 -14.38 15.64 13.39
CA THR A 17 -15.74 15.12 13.62
C THR A 17 -15.65 13.70 14.16
N GLY A 18 -16.59 13.28 15.01
CA GLY A 18 -16.50 11.98 15.68
C GLY A 18 -15.20 11.83 16.47
N ASN A 19 -14.47 10.75 16.23
CA ASN A 19 -13.22 10.39 16.91
C ASN A 19 -12.07 10.06 15.96
N SER A 20 -12.16 10.44 14.68
CA SER A 20 -11.14 10.14 13.67
C SER A 20 -11.09 11.18 12.54
N PHE A 21 -10.00 11.18 11.77
CA PHE A 21 -9.86 11.86 10.49
C PHE A 21 -9.05 10.97 9.54
N THR A 22 -9.10 11.26 8.24
CA THR A 22 -8.39 10.50 7.21
C THR A 22 -7.20 11.31 6.70
N LEU A 23 -6.07 10.64 6.54
CA LEU A 23 -4.90 11.17 5.87
C LEU A 23 -4.97 10.83 4.39
N ASN A 24 -4.57 11.77 3.53
CA ASN A 24 -4.36 11.48 2.12
C ASN A 24 -3.02 10.75 1.93
N GLU A 25 -2.86 10.09 0.79
CA GLU A 25 -1.60 9.50 0.35
C GLU A 25 -0.43 10.49 0.48
N GLY A 26 0.71 9.98 0.96
CA GLY A 26 1.93 10.74 1.11
C GLY A 26 2.68 10.43 2.41
N THR A 27 3.72 11.23 2.62
CA THR A 27 4.63 11.09 3.76
C THR A 27 4.43 12.23 4.76
N TYR A 28 4.09 11.86 5.99
CA TYR A 28 3.95 12.76 7.12
C TYR A 28 5.15 12.58 8.04
N ASN A 29 6.05 13.55 8.02
CA ASN A 29 7.24 13.56 8.87
C ASN A 29 6.86 13.61 10.36
N VAL A 30 7.82 13.33 11.23
CA VAL A 30 7.69 13.56 12.67
C VAL A 30 7.18 14.99 12.92
N ASP A 31 6.26 15.15 13.88
CA ASP A 31 5.60 16.41 14.24
C ASP A 31 4.63 17.01 13.20
N ALA A 32 4.46 16.41 12.02
CA ALA A 32 3.56 16.90 10.99
C ALA A 32 2.09 16.80 11.42
N ILE A 33 1.71 15.71 12.08
CA ILE A 33 0.37 15.47 12.58
C ILE A 33 0.28 15.95 14.02
N GLN A 34 -0.68 16.84 14.29
CA GLN A 34 -0.85 17.44 15.61
C GLN A 34 -2.33 17.44 16.01
N ILE A 35 -2.63 17.17 17.28
CA ILE A 35 -4.01 17.09 17.77
C ILE A 35 -4.16 17.87 19.08
N LYS A 36 -5.25 18.63 19.21
CA LYS A 36 -5.66 19.32 20.44
C LYS A 36 -7.17 19.32 20.62
N GLN A 37 -7.65 19.48 21.85
CA GLN A 37 -9.07 19.63 22.15
C GLN A 37 -9.36 20.89 22.95
N THR A 38 -10.57 21.44 22.81
CA THR A 38 -11.08 22.59 23.57
C THR A 38 -12.39 22.20 24.26
N ASP A 39 -12.50 22.40 25.57
CA ASP A 39 -13.73 22.11 26.31
C ASP A 39 -14.84 23.15 26.05
N VAL A 40 -16.02 22.99 26.67
CA VAL A 40 -17.16 23.92 26.49
C VAL A 40 -16.88 25.30 27.12
N ALA A 41 -16.00 25.36 28.12
CA ALA A 41 -15.60 26.60 28.78
C ALA A 41 -14.48 27.34 28.03
N GLY A 42 -13.88 26.73 27.01
CA GLY A 42 -12.81 27.30 26.20
C GLY A 42 -11.39 26.90 26.61
N ASN A 43 -11.22 25.95 27.54
CA ASN A 43 -9.89 25.48 27.93
C ASN A 43 -9.32 24.55 26.86
N THR A 44 -8.09 24.83 26.37
CA THR A 44 -7.41 24.01 25.34
C THR A 44 -6.39 23.07 25.97
N SER A 45 -6.32 21.83 25.49
CA SER A 45 -5.30 20.85 25.91
C SER A 45 -3.90 21.18 25.37
N SER A 46 -2.88 20.49 25.90
CA SER A 46 -1.59 20.37 25.19
C SER A 46 -1.77 19.71 23.81
N VAL A 47 -0.85 20.01 22.89
CA VAL A 47 -0.82 19.40 21.55
C VAL A 47 -0.08 18.08 21.61
N VAL A 48 -0.70 17.02 21.10
CA VAL A 48 -0.06 15.71 20.88
C VAL A 48 0.42 15.64 19.44
N LYS A 49 1.56 14.97 19.20
CA LYS A 49 2.20 14.86 17.87
C LYS A 49 2.55 13.42 17.51
N ASN A 50 2.65 13.12 16.21
CA ASN A 50 3.23 11.85 15.75
C ASN A 50 4.75 11.83 16.00
N VAL A 51 5.25 10.73 16.56
CA VAL A 51 6.67 10.56 16.93
C VAL A 51 7.49 9.77 15.91
N PHE A 52 6.82 9.21 14.89
CA PHE A 52 7.44 8.49 13.77
C PHE A 52 6.95 9.09 12.45
N VAL A 53 7.72 8.87 11.39
CA VAL A 53 7.26 9.12 10.02
C VAL A 53 6.12 8.17 9.70
N ILE A 54 5.04 8.70 9.16
CA ILE A 54 3.90 7.91 8.70
C ILE A 54 3.85 8.03 7.18
N VAL A 55 3.89 6.89 6.49
CA VAL A 55 3.68 6.80 5.05
C VAL A 55 2.29 6.22 4.83
N VAL A 56 1.44 6.96 4.13
CA VAL A 56 0.16 6.49 3.65
C VAL A 56 0.35 6.17 2.18
N ASP A 57 0.24 4.89 1.85
CA ASP A 57 0.27 4.41 0.47
C ASP A 57 -1.08 3.76 0.17
N THR A 58 -1.79 4.33 -0.80
CA THR A 58 -3.07 3.82 -1.30
C THR A 58 -3.01 3.48 -2.79
N THR A 59 -1.84 3.59 -3.40
CA THR A 59 -1.63 3.27 -4.80
C THR A 59 -1.65 1.75 -4.95
N LEU A 60 -2.44 1.27 -5.92
CA LEU A 60 -2.50 -0.15 -6.23
C LEU A 60 -1.28 -0.56 -7.06
N PRO A 61 -0.71 -1.76 -6.84
CA PRO A 61 0.30 -2.30 -7.72
C PRO A 61 -0.26 -2.47 -9.14
N THR A 62 0.63 -2.39 -10.12
CA THR A 62 0.26 -2.71 -11.51
C THR A 62 -0.17 -4.17 -11.63
N THR A 63 -1.16 -4.47 -12.47
CA THR A 63 -1.58 -5.85 -12.71
C THR A 63 -0.42 -6.65 -13.32
N PRO A 64 0.00 -7.77 -12.70
CA PRO A 64 1.09 -8.57 -13.24
C PRO A 64 0.67 -9.28 -14.53
N ILE A 65 1.63 -9.49 -15.42
CA ILE A 65 1.46 -10.24 -16.67
C ILE A 65 2.41 -11.42 -16.65
N PHE A 66 1.93 -12.59 -17.06
CA PHE A 66 2.78 -13.76 -17.23
C PHE A 66 3.05 -14.06 -18.70
N SER A 67 4.18 -14.69 -18.98
CA SER A 67 4.55 -15.21 -20.28
C SER A 67 5.32 -16.52 -20.15
N PHE A 68 5.34 -17.29 -21.23
CA PHE A 68 6.16 -18.49 -21.37
C PHE A 68 6.78 -18.51 -22.76
N THR A 69 7.85 -19.28 -22.92
CA THR A 69 8.50 -19.48 -24.21
C THR A 69 8.22 -20.89 -24.70
N ASP A 70 7.69 -21.00 -25.93
CA ASP A 70 7.54 -22.29 -26.60
C ASP A 70 8.90 -22.78 -27.11
N THR A 71 9.40 -23.84 -26.46
CA THR A 71 10.70 -24.48 -26.74
C THR A 71 10.54 -25.90 -27.29
N GLY A 72 9.34 -26.23 -27.75
CA GLY A 72 9.04 -27.49 -28.42
C GLY A 72 9.68 -27.61 -29.79
N SER A 73 9.32 -28.68 -30.50
CA SER A 73 9.76 -28.90 -31.88
C SER A 73 9.13 -27.91 -32.88
N LEU A 74 7.96 -27.36 -32.55
CA LEU A 74 7.26 -26.35 -33.34
C LEU A 74 7.11 -25.11 -32.45
N SER A 75 7.50 -23.94 -32.93
CA SER A 75 7.59 -22.73 -32.10
C SER A 75 6.26 -22.00 -31.89
N ASN A 76 5.13 -22.62 -32.24
CA ASN A 76 3.82 -21.96 -32.29
C ASN A 76 2.64 -22.92 -32.09
N ASP A 77 2.88 -24.11 -31.54
CA ASP A 77 1.82 -25.05 -31.17
C ASP A 77 1.50 -25.00 -29.67
N ASN A 78 2.25 -24.20 -28.90
CA ASN A 78 2.16 -24.03 -27.46
C ASN A 78 2.58 -25.28 -26.66
N ILE A 79 3.43 -26.14 -27.25
CA ILE A 79 3.94 -27.34 -26.60
C ILE A 79 5.41 -27.15 -26.24
N THR A 80 5.71 -26.78 -25.00
CA THR A 80 7.07 -26.42 -24.57
C THR A 80 7.80 -27.54 -23.82
N ASN A 81 9.13 -27.57 -23.94
CA ASN A 81 10.03 -28.38 -23.09
C ASN A 81 10.52 -27.62 -21.84
N ASN A 82 10.11 -26.36 -21.67
CA ASN A 82 10.48 -25.49 -20.56
C ASN A 82 9.24 -25.10 -19.76
N GLY A 83 9.13 -25.59 -18.52
CA GLY A 83 8.02 -25.27 -17.62
C GLY A 83 8.06 -23.87 -16.99
N THR A 84 9.07 -23.06 -17.31
CA THR A 84 9.23 -21.74 -16.67
C THR A 84 8.17 -20.75 -17.15
N ILE A 85 7.43 -20.18 -16.20
CA ILE A 85 6.58 -19.02 -16.39
C ILE A 85 7.29 -17.79 -15.85
N THR A 86 7.45 -16.75 -16.67
CA THR A 86 7.98 -15.46 -16.23
C THR A 86 6.84 -14.51 -15.91
N VAL A 87 6.95 -13.79 -14.80
CA VAL A 87 5.97 -12.79 -14.33
C VAL A 87 6.62 -11.40 -14.38
N THR A 88 5.89 -10.44 -14.93
CA THR A 88 6.32 -9.05 -15.12
C THR A 88 5.27 -8.09 -14.56
N GLY A 89 5.65 -6.82 -14.38
CA GLY A 89 4.77 -5.81 -13.76
C GLY A 89 4.67 -5.95 -12.24
N LEU A 90 5.59 -6.69 -11.61
CA LEU A 90 5.72 -6.77 -10.17
C LEU A 90 6.31 -5.47 -9.63
N GLU A 91 5.66 -4.91 -8.62
CA GLU A 91 6.15 -3.75 -7.90
C GLU A 91 7.26 -4.15 -6.93
N GLU A 92 8.22 -3.24 -6.72
CA GLU A 92 9.30 -3.45 -5.74
C GLU A 92 8.71 -3.60 -4.34
N ASP A 93 9.29 -4.50 -3.54
CA ASP A 93 8.83 -4.85 -2.18
C ASP A 93 7.40 -5.42 -2.08
N ALA A 94 6.68 -5.56 -3.18
CA ALA A 94 5.39 -6.25 -3.22
C ALA A 94 5.57 -7.77 -3.21
N THR A 95 4.50 -8.46 -2.83
CA THR A 95 4.41 -9.93 -2.90
C THR A 95 3.53 -10.34 -4.08
N TRP A 96 3.79 -11.51 -4.66
CA TRP A 96 2.94 -12.09 -5.69
C TRP A 96 2.74 -13.58 -5.45
N GLN A 97 1.63 -14.08 -5.99
CA GLN A 97 1.23 -15.48 -5.86
C GLN A 97 0.75 -16.01 -7.21
N TYR A 98 0.83 -17.31 -7.40
CA TYR A 98 0.32 -18.01 -8.57
C TYR A 98 -0.53 -19.21 -8.18
N SER A 99 -1.40 -19.64 -9.09
CA SER A 99 -2.23 -20.83 -8.95
C SER A 99 -2.21 -21.63 -10.25
N ILE A 100 -2.09 -22.95 -10.12
CA ILE A 100 -2.17 -23.90 -11.24
C ILE A 100 -3.42 -24.79 -11.17
N ASN A 101 -4.30 -24.54 -10.19
CA ASN A 101 -5.52 -25.32 -9.93
C ASN A 101 -6.79 -24.45 -9.97
N GLY A 102 -6.79 -23.43 -10.83
CA GLY A 102 -7.94 -22.57 -11.06
C GLY A 102 -8.28 -21.64 -9.89
N GLY A 103 -7.31 -21.30 -9.05
CA GLY A 103 -7.51 -20.42 -7.90
C GLY A 103 -8.02 -21.12 -6.65
N THR A 104 -7.99 -22.46 -6.60
CA THR A 104 -8.33 -23.21 -5.38
C THR A 104 -7.28 -22.96 -4.30
N ASP A 105 -6.00 -23.01 -4.68
CA ASP A 105 -4.87 -22.69 -3.81
C ASP A 105 -3.89 -21.76 -4.53
N PHE A 106 -3.11 -21.04 -3.74
CA PHE A 106 -2.09 -20.11 -4.21
C PHE A 106 -0.74 -20.40 -3.55
N THR A 107 0.32 -20.32 -4.36
CA THR A 107 1.70 -20.46 -3.91
C THR A 107 2.39 -19.10 -4.01
N ASN A 108 3.17 -18.73 -2.98
CA ASN A 108 4.00 -17.53 -3.03
C ASN A 108 5.07 -17.67 -4.10
N GLY A 109 5.16 -16.68 -4.99
CA GLY A 109 6.24 -16.57 -5.95
C GLY A 109 7.52 -16.03 -5.30
N THR A 110 8.66 -16.33 -5.92
CA THR A 110 9.97 -15.77 -5.55
C THR A 110 10.64 -15.19 -6.78
N GLY A 111 11.24 -14.01 -6.67
CA GLY A 111 11.77 -13.30 -7.84
C GLY A 111 10.64 -12.99 -8.84
N ASN A 112 10.83 -13.37 -10.10
CA ASN A 112 9.92 -13.06 -11.19
C ASN A 112 9.53 -14.29 -12.03
N SER A 113 9.62 -15.50 -11.49
CA SER A 113 9.25 -16.72 -12.22
C SER A 113 8.88 -17.88 -11.30
N PHE A 114 8.23 -18.89 -11.87
CA PHE A 114 8.00 -20.19 -11.24
C PHE A 114 8.09 -21.33 -12.29
N THR A 115 8.11 -22.58 -11.84
CA THR A 115 8.14 -23.80 -12.67
C THR A 115 7.18 -24.83 -12.11
#